data_AF-A0A0A1UCW0-F1
#
_entry.id   AF-A0A0A1UCW0-F1
#
_cell.length_a   1.000
_cell.length_b   1.000
_cell.length_c   1.000
_cell.angle_alpha   90.00
_cell.angle_beta   90.00
_cell.angle_gamma   90.00
#
_symmetry.space_group_name_H-M   'P 1'
#
loop_
_entity.id
_entity.type
_entity.pdbx_description
1 polymer ?
#
loop_
_entity_poly.entity_id
_entity_poly.type
_entity_poly.pdbx_seq_one_letter_code
_entity_poly.pdbx_strand_id
1 'polypeptide(L)'
;CECILLRRDGSCAIFNTTKNTFNKDGICVEIEHAEVINQKSVVSCNSGYHTNTTTCIKRGDVYPNTLICEYQKSTKCDSLSEMNTNKTCELTNCEHPNDLNGKCTTELLNCQSVLNAKCVECPNKMLLNGETCVLNDDEKCIKTYTSGCARCGFGFYYNLITQRCETCDSNCETCYYNSTFCMSCRSGTFLSEHDCITNEDLRDICMQFVPSGGCVKCVNGYYRNGLSCDKCDVKCESCYNTQKCLTCNTTNYMTINNDCKPQN
;
A
#
# COMPACT_ATOMS: atom_id res chain seq x y z
N CYS A 1 -15.99 -62.52 16.39
CA CYS A 1 -17.09 -62.30 17.34
C CYS A 1 -17.49 -63.61 17.99
N GLU A 2 -17.50 -63.66 19.31
CA GLU A 2 -17.93 -64.84 20.07
C GLU A 2 -19.16 -64.46 20.90
N CYS A 3 -20.28 -65.15 20.72
CA CYS A 3 -21.50 -64.86 21.45
C CYS A 3 -21.48 -65.59 22.80
N ILE A 4 -21.56 -64.85 23.90
CA ILE A 4 -21.59 -65.38 25.27
C ILE A 4 -23.02 -65.72 25.70
N LEU A 5 -24.03 -65.01 25.17
CA LEU A 5 -25.44 -65.21 25.53
C LEU A 5 -26.35 -65.03 24.33
N LEU A 6 -27.20 -66.02 24.03
CA LEU A 6 -28.20 -65.97 22.96
C LEU A 6 -29.58 -65.57 23.50
N ARG A 7 -30.36 -64.85 22.68
CA ARG A 7 -31.78 -64.56 22.89
C ARG A 7 -32.64 -65.71 22.35
N ARG A 8 -33.92 -65.73 22.74
CA ARG A 8 -34.91 -66.74 22.29
C ARG A 8 -35.17 -66.72 20.78
N ASP A 9 -34.90 -65.62 20.11
CA ASP A 9 -35.03 -65.43 18.65
C ASP A 9 -33.78 -65.86 17.87
N GLY A 10 -32.76 -66.41 18.55
CA GLY A 10 -31.48 -66.81 17.94
C GLY A 10 -30.47 -65.68 17.77
N SER A 11 -30.83 -64.42 18.07
CA SER A 11 -29.89 -63.30 18.05
C SER A 11 -28.98 -63.29 19.29
N CYS A 12 -27.78 -62.74 19.18
CA CYS A 12 -26.87 -62.66 20.33
C CYS A 12 -27.25 -61.50 21.26
N ALA A 13 -27.44 -61.80 22.55
CA ALA A 13 -27.64 -60.80 23.60
C ALA A 13 -26.32 -60.16 24.05
N ILE A 14 -25.24 -60.94 24.20
CA ILE A 14 -23.95 -60.47 24.71
C ILE A 14 -22.82 -61.08 23.87
N PHE A 15 -22.02 -60.22 23.23
CA PHE A 15 -20.78 -60.64 22.57
C PHE A 15 -19.57 -60.47 23.50
N ASN A 16 -18.56 -61.32 23.30
CA ASN A 16 -17.25 -61.20 23.91
C ASN A 16 -16.54 -59.93 23.40
N THR A 17 -16.20 -59.03 24.33
CA THR A 17 -15.59 -57.72 24.03
C THR A 17 -14.07 -57.76 23.95
N THR A 18 -13.42 -58.91 24.21
CA THR A 18 -11.96 -59.06 24.18
C THR A 18 -11.33 -58.95 22.78
N LYS A 19 -12.14 -58.83 21.73
CA LYS A 19 -11.68 -58.67 20.34
C LYS A 19 -12.05 -57.30 19.74
N ASN A 20 -12.20 -56.25 20.56
CA ASN A 20 -12.65 -54.92 20.09
C ASN A 20 -13.98 -54.94 19.33
N THR A 21 -14.84 -55.91 19.64
CA THR A 21 -16.17 -56.06 19.06
C THR A 21 -17.29 -55.85 20.09
N PHE A 22 -18.31 -55.04 19.77
CA PHE A 22 -19.48 -54.83 20.63
C PHE A 22 -20.81 -55.17 19.94
N ASN A 23 -21.89 -55.28 20.73
CA ASN A 23 -23.22 -55.63 20.23
C ASN A 23 -23.97 -54.38 19.76
N LYS A 24 -24.21 -54.27 18.46
CA LYS A 24 -25.10 -53.26 17.88
C LYS A 24 -26.35 -53.97 17.36
N ASP A 25 -27.42 -53.93 18.16
CA ASP A 25 -28.74 -54.47 17.80
C ASP A 25 -28.76 -55.95 17.38
N GLY A 26 -27.92 -56.79 18.02
CA GLY A 26 -27.81 -58.22 17.74
C GLY A 26 -26.70 -58.57 16.73
N ILE A 27 -26.08 -57.56 16.12
CA ILE A 27 -24.97 -57.71 15.17
C ILE A 27 -23.67 -57.34 15.87
N CYS A 28 -22.66 -58.18 15.66
CA CYS A 28 -21.33 -57.91 16.18
C CYS A 28 -20.56 -56.98 15.25
N VAL A 29 -20.09 -55.85 15.79
CA VAL A 29 -19.34 -54.85 15.03
C VAL A 29 -17.95 -54.72 15.63
N GLU A 30 -16.92 -54.87 14.80
CA GLU A 30 -15.52 -54.58 15.15
C GLU A 30 -15.25 -53.08 15.00
N ILE A 31 -14.57 -52.48 15.99
CA ILE A 31 -14.21 -51.07 15.96
C ILE A 31 -12.70 -50.93 15.87
N GLU A 32 -12.24 -50.37 14.75
CA GLU A 32 -10.84 -50.00 14.58
C GLU A 32 -10.43 -48.90 15.57
N HIS A 33 -9.20 -49.00 16.07
CA HIS A 33 -8.58 -48.04 17.00
C HIS A 33 -9.27 -47.91 18.37
N ALA A 34 -10.10 -48.87 18.78
CA ALA A 34 -10.61 -48.94 20.15
C ALA A 34 -9.60 -49.64 21.09
N GLU A 35 -9.36 -49.05 22.27
CA GLU A 35 -8.54 -49.66 23.33
C GLU A 35 -9.42 -50.39 24.35
N VAL A 36 -10.54 -49.75 24.73
CA VAL A 36 -11.49 -50.30 25.69
C VAL A 36 -12.91 -50.11 25.15
N ILE A 37 -13.65 -51.20 25.07
CA ILE A 37 -15.07 -51.21 24.69
C ILE A 37 -15.90 -51.91 25.76
N ASN A 38 -17.14 -51.48 25.93
CA ASN A 38 -18.15 -52.22 26.70
C ASN A 38 -19.19 -52.83 25.73
N GLN A 39 -20.24 -53.44 26.26
CA GLN A 39 -21.24 -54.14 25.44
C GLN A 39 -22.02 -53.23 24.47
N LYS A 40 -22.02 -51.91 24.69
CA LYS A 40 -22.86 -50.92 23.96
C LYS A 40 -22.09 -49.73 23.42
N SER A 41 -20.89 -49.45 23.90
CA SER A 41 -20.15 -48.23 23.59
C SER A 41 -18.63 -48.41 23.65
N VAL A 42 -17.92 -47.52 22.97
CA VAL A 42 -16.47 -47.34 23.13
C VAL A 42 -16.19 -46.55 24.40
N VAL A 43 -15.30 -47.05 25.24
CA VAL A 43 -14.87 -46.41 26.48
C VAL A 43 -13.60 -45.59 26.25
N SER A 44 -12.61 -46.15 25.52
CA SER A 44 -11.40 -45.42 25.10
C SER A 44 -10.92 -45.87 23.73
N CYS A 45 -10.22 -44.96 23.04
CA CYS A 45 -9.60 -45.19 21.74
C CYS A 45 -8.09 -44.99 21.83
N ASN A 46 -7.36 -45.54 20.86
CA ASN A 46 -5.93 -45.33 20.70
C ASN A 46 -5.59 -43.83 20.67
N SER A 47 -4.36 -43.51 21.09
CA SER A 47 -3.79 -42.16 20.94
C SER A 47 -4.04 -41.59 19.53
N GLY A 48 -4.64 -40.40 19.46
CA GLY A 48 -5.04 -39.74 18.19
C GLY A 48 -6.52 -39.86 17.82
N TYR A 49 -7.33 -40.64 18.55
CA TYR A 49 -8.76 -40.86 18.29
C TYR A 49 -9.64 -40.44 19.49
N HIS A 50 -10.86 -39.96 19.23
CA HIS A 50 -11.86 -39.62 20.26
C HIS A 50 -13.06 -40.55 20.16
N THR A 51 -13.68 -40.87 21.30
CA THR A 51 -14.88 -41.71 21.34
C THR A 51 -16.10 -40.91 20.88
N ASN A 52 -16.83 -41.40 19.87
CA ASN A 52 -18.15 -40.89 19.53
C ASN A 52 -19.21 -41.93 19.90
N THR A 53 -19.21 -42.37 21.15
CA THR A 53 -20.07 -43.40 21.76
C THR A 53 -20.03 -44.79 21.10
N THR A 54 -20.09 -44.91 19.78
CA THR A 54 -20.09 -46.16 19.02
C THR A 54 -18.88 -46.32 18.08
N THR A 55 -18.04 -45.28 17.92
CA THR A 55 -16.86 -45.31 17.04
C THR A 55 -15.70 -44.51 17.62
N CYS A 56 -14.50 -44.78 17.11
CA CYS A 56 -13.32 -43.95 17.31
C CYS A 56 -13.13 -43.03 16.11
N ILE A 57 -13.27 -41.72 16.31
CA ILE A 57 -13.09 -40.71 15.26
C ILE A 57 -11.67 -40.18 15.32
N LYS A 58 -11.00 -40.14 14.16
CA LYS A 58 -9.67 -39.54 14.04
C LYS A 58 -9.77 -38.05 14.34
N ARG A 59 -8.97 -37.57 15.28
CA ARG A 59 -9.18 -36.22 15.84
C ARG A 59 -8.78 -35.07 14.91
N GLY A 60 -7.97 -35.33 13.88
CA GLY A 60 -7.65 -34.35 12.84
C GLY A 60 -8.85 -33.89 12.01
N ASP A 61 -9.94 -34.67 11.99
CA ASP A 61 -11.19 -34.31 11.30
C ASP A 61 -12.09 -33.39 12.14
N VAL A 62 -11.80 -33.25 13.44
CA VAL A 62 -12.57 -32.43 14.40
C VAL A 62 -11.78 -31.19 14.85
N TYR A 63 -10.46 -31.35 15.04
CA TYR A 63 -9.55 -30.28 15.43
C TYR A 63 -8.41 -30.19 14.40
N PRO A 64 -8.47 -29.23 13.48
CA PRO A 64 -7.42 -29.00 12.50
C PRO A 64 -6.05 -28.86 13.17
N ASN A 65 -5.01 -29.34 12.48
CA ASN A 65 -3.61 -29.17 12.86
C ASN A 65 -3.20 -29.77 14.22
N THR A 66 -3.99 -30.69 14.78
CA THR A 66 -3.71 -31.30 16.08
C THR A 66 -3.07 -32.68 15.91
N LEU A 67 -1.89 -32.88 16.53
CA LEU A 67 -1.19 -34.17 16.56
C LEU A 67 -1.65 -35.06 17.73
N ILE A 68 -1.88 -34.47 18.92
CA ILE A 68 -2.32 -35.16 20.14
C ILE A 68 -3.31 -34.27 20.90
N CYS A 69 -4.34 -34.87 21.50
CA CYS A 69 -5.30 -34.19 22.37
C CYS A 69 -5.84 -35.11 23.48
N GLU A 70 -6.31 -34.51 24.57
CA GLU A 70 -6.96 -35.19 25.71
C GLU A 70 -8.24 -34.43 26.09
N TYR A 71 -9.33 -35.15 26.41
CA TYR A 71 -10.59 -34.56 26.87
C TYR A 71 -11.06 -33.30 26.11
N GLN A 72 -11.10 -33.38 24.77
CA GLN A 72 -11.52 -32.27 23.88
C GLN A 72 -10.58 -31.04 23.87
N LYS A 73 -9.34 -31.18 24.32
CA LYS A 73 -8.31 -30.11 24.29
C LYS A 73 -7.05 -30.60 23.58
N SER A 74 -6.47 -29.78 22.70
CA SER A 74 -5.18 -30.07 22.08
C SER A 74 -4.07 -30.09 23.13
N THR A 75 -3.25 -31.14 23.10
CA THR A 75 -2.08 -31.32 23.97
C THR A 75 -0.78 -31.29 23.18
N LYS A 76 -0.83 -31.55 21.87
CA LYS A 76 0.29 -31.38 20.94
C LYS A 76 -0.20 -31.03 19.54
N CYS A 77 0.38 -30.00 18.96
CA CYS A 77 0.11 -29.59 17.58
C CYS A 77 0.97 -30.38 16.60
N ASP A 78 0.57 -30.43 15.33
CA ASP A 78 1.42 -30.99 14.29
C ASP A 78 2.66 -30.13 14.02
N SER A 79 3.55 -30.59 13.15
CA SER A 79 4.82 -29.90 12.90
C SER A 79 4.68 -28.52 12.24
N LEU A 80 3.48 -28.15 11.77
CA LEU A 80 3.20 -26.91 11.05
C LEU A 80 2.38 -25.92 11.88
N SER A 81 2.07 -26.25 13.13
CA SER A 81 1.19 -25.45 13.99
C SER A 81 1.71 -25.35 15.43
N GLU A 82 1.32 -24.28 16.12
CA GLU A 82 1.63 -24.03 17.52
C GLU A 82 0.35 -23.84 18.34
N MET A 83 0.44 -24.15 19.63
CA MET A 83 -0.68 -24.03 20.55
C MET A 83 -0.85 -22.58 20.98
N ASN A 84 -2.00 -22.00 20.67
CA ASN A 84 -2.36 -20.67 21.16
C ASN A 84 -2.77 -20.72 22.66
N THR A 85 -3.05 -19.55 23.24
CA THR A 85 -3.47 -19.40 24.64
C THR A 85 -4.81 -20.10 24.95
N ASN A 86 -5.63 -20.36 23.93
CA ASN A 86 -6.90 -21.07 24.03
C ASN A 86 -6.77 -22.60 23.89
N LYS A 87 -5.55 -23.14 23.83
CA LYS A 87 -5.25 -24.58 23.65
C LYS A 87 -5.77 -25.14 22.32
N THR A 88 -5.82 -24.32 21.28
CA THR A 88 -6.05 -24.75 19.90
C THR A 88 -4.76 -24.60 19.08
N CYS A 89 -4.59 -25.45 18.07
CA CYS A 89 -3.42 -25.44 17.21
C CYS A 89 -3.63 -24.51 16.01
N GLU A 90 -2.88 -23.41 15.96
CA GLU A 90 -2.88 -22.47 14.85
C GLU A 90 -1.64 -22.71 13.99
N LEU A 91 -1.82 -22.75 12.67
CA LEU A 91 -0.71 -22.88 11.72
C LEU A 91 0.29 -21.75 11.95
N THR A 92 1.55 -22.11 12.18
CA THR A 92 2.65 -21.13 12.27
C THR A 92 3.24 -20.85 10.91
N ASN A 93 3.16 -21.84 10.00
CA ASN A 93 3.56 -21.73 8.62
C ASN A 93 2.43 -22.26 7.75
N CYS A 94 1.73 -21.35 7.09
CA CYS A 94 0.91 -21.66 5.93
C CYS A 94 1.81 -21.87 4.71
N GLU A 95 1.39 -22.70 3.76
CA GLU A 95 2.17 -22.98 2.54
C GLU A 95 2.44 -21.70 1.71
N HIS A 96 1.58 -20.69 1.83
CA HIS A 96 1.66 -19.42 1.10
C HIS A 96 1.44 -18.23 2.04
N PRO A 97 2.50 -17.68 2.64
CA PRO A 97 2.41 -16.45 3.44
C PRO A 97 1.86 -15.30 2.59
N ASN A 98 0.85 -14.59 3.11
CA ASN A 98 0.26 -13.41 2.47
C ASN A 98 0.63 -12.09 3.16
N ASP A 99 1.42 -12.15 4.23
CA ASP A 99 2.01 -11.00 4.91
C ASP A 99 3.52 -10.91 4.61
N LEU A 100 4.03 -9.69 4.44
CA LEU A 100 5.44 -9.41 4.17
C LEU A 100 6.38 -9.87 5.30
N ASN A 101 5.88 -10.13 6.51
CA ASN A 101 6.67 -10.75 7.58
C ASN A 101 6.69 -12.28 7.52
N GLY A 102 6.16 -12.89 6.46
CA GLY A 102 6.10 -14.35 6.32
C GLY A 102 5.03 -15.01 7.20
N LYS A 103 4.06 -14.24 7.70
CA LYS A 103 2.90 -14.75 8.44
C LYS A 103 1.70 -14.93 7.51
N CYS A 104 0.77 -15.78 7.93
CA CYS A 104 -0.57 -15.78 7.36
C CYS A 104 -1.53 -14.92 8.16
N THR A 105 -2.31 -14.15 7.43
CA THR A 105 -3.33 -13.25 7.93
C THR A 105 -4.61 -13.48 7.15
N THR A 106 -5.75 -12.97 7.65
CA THR A 106 -7.00 -12.99 6.89
C THR A 106 -6.84 -12.18 5.60
N GLU A 107 -7.39 -12.69 4.49
CA GLU A 107 -7.31 -12.01 3.21
C GLU A 107 -7.98 -10.62 3.29
N LEU A 108 -7.22 -9.58 2.97
CA LEU A 108 -7.70 -8.19 2.93
C LEU A 108 -8.18 -7.87 1.51
N LEU A 109 -9.46 -7.56 1.37
CA LEU A 109 -10.06 -7.23 0.09
C LEU A 109 -9.37 -6.00 -0.53
N ASN A 110 -9.08 -6.08 -1.84
CA ASN A 110 -8.47 -5.01 -2.62
C ASN A 110 -7.11 -4.53 -2.06
N CYS A 111 -6.33 -5.43 -1.46
CA CYS A 111 -5.00 -5.13 -0.98
C CYS A 111 -3.94 -5.89 -1.80
N GLN A 112 -2.91 -5.19 -2.26
CA GLN A 112 -1.81 -5.78 -3.02
C GLN A 112 -0.71 -6.33 -2.10
N SER A 113 -0.40 -5.61 -1.02
CA SER A 113 0.65 -6.00 -0.07
C SER A 113 0.19 -5.78 1.37
N VAL A 114 0.39 -6.79 2.21
CA VAL A 114 -0.01 -6.79 3.62
C VAL A 114 1.22 -6.84 4.52
N LEU A 115 1.25 -6.02 5.58
CA LEU A 115 2.31 -6.01 6.60
C LEU A 115 1.68 -5.95 7.99
N ASN A 116 2.03 -6.89 8.86
CA ASN A 116 1.45 -7.04 10.20
C ASN A 116 -0.09 -7.09 10.18
N ALA A 117 -0.68 -7.85 9.24
CA ALA A 117 -2.12 -7.96 9.02
C ALA A 117 -2.82 -6.65 8.60
N LYS A 118 -2.07 -5.67 8.09
CA LYS A 118 -2.58 -4.38 7.61
C LYS A 118 -2.22 -4.16 6.16
N CYS A 119 -3.12 -3.56 5.39
CA CYS A 119 -2.81 -3.21 4.01
C CYS A 119 -1.78 -2.07 3.96
N VAL A 120 -0.72 -2.25 3.17
CA VAL A 120 0.32 -1.23 2.96
C VAL A 120 0.48 -0.83 1.50
N GLU A 121 -0.11 -1.58 0.56
CA GLU A 121 -0.11 -1.26 -0.86
C GLU A 121 -1.46 -1.60 -1.48
N CYS A 122 -2.04 -0.64 -2.21
CA CYS A 122 -3.31 -0.80 -2.90
C CYS A 122 -3.09 -1.08 -4.40
N PRO A 123 -3.98 -1.85 -5.04
CA PRO A 123 -4.01 -1.99 -6.49
C PRO A 123 -4.15 -0.63 -7.21
N ASN A 124 -3.79 -0.59 -8.49
CA ASN A 124 -3.89 0.61 -9.31
C ASN A 124 -5.28 1.27 -9.21
N LYS A 125 -5.30 2.61 -9.13
CA LYS A 125 -6.50 3.47 -8.94
C LYS A 125 -7.12 3.47 -7.54
N MET A 126 -6.50 2.80 -6.58
CA MET A 126 -6.92 2.83 -5.17
C MET A 126 -5.90 3.55 -4.31
N LEU A 127 -6.38 4.20 -3.25
CA LEU A 127 -5.60 4.96 -2.28
C LEU A 127 -5.68 4.28 -0.92
N LEU A 128 -4.58 4.31 -0.17
CA LEU A 128 -4.55 3.79 1.19
C LEU A 128 -5.13 4.84 2.13
N ASN A 129 -6.32 4.58 2.66
CA ASN A 129 -6.95 5.39 3.70
C ASN A 129 -6.89 4.63 5.03
N GLY A 130 -5.89 4.97 5.86
CA GLY A 130 -5.56 4.21 7.05
C GLY A 130 -5.04 2.81 6.70
N GLU A 131 -5.84 1.78 6.98
CA GLU A 131 -5.50 0.38 6.73
C GLU A 131 -6.32 -0.23 5.58
N THR A 132 -7.12 0.58 4.89
CA THR A 132 -8.05 0.14 3.84
C THR A 132 -7.79 0.82 2.52
N CYS A 133 -8.00 0.09 1.42
CA CYS A 133 -7.92 0.63 0.08
C CYS A 133 -9.27 1.19 -0.36
N VAL A 134 -9.30 2.49 -0.66
CA VAL A 134 -10.48 3.17 -1.21
C VAL A 134 -10.25 3.53 -2.66
N LEU A 135 -11.30 3.53 -3.49
CA LEU A 135 -11.19 3.99 -4.87
C LEU A 135 -10.82 5.47 -4.90
N ASN A 136 -9.88 5.84 -5.78
CA ASN A 136 -9.67 7.24 -6.09
C ASN A 136 -10.83 7.75 -6.96
N ASP A 137 -11.61 8.69 -6.45
CA ASP A 137 -12.72 9.33 -7.17
C ASP A 137 -12.25 10.52 -8.03
N ASP A 138 -10.96 10.83 -8.02
CA ASP A 138 -10.38 11.88 -8.86
C ASP A 138 -10.04 11.35 -10.26
N GLU A 139 -10.99 11.52 -11.18
CA GLU A 139 -10.85 11.16 -12.61
C GLU A 139 -9.67 11.88 -13.30
N LYS A 140 -9.19 13.00 -12.76
CA LYS A 140 -8.06 13.75 -13.32
C LYS A 140 -6.71 13.16 -12.88
N CYS A 141 -6.71 12.22 -11.96
CA CYS A 141 -5.50 11.52 -11.52
C CYS A 141 -5.18 10.36 -12.47
N ILE A 142 -4.04 10.44 -13.17
CA ILE A 142 -3.63 9.39 -14.12
C ILE A 142 -2.73 8.33 -13.48
N LYS A 143 -2.13 8.64 -12.32
CA LYS A 143 -1.31 7.69 -11.56
C LYS A 143 -1.51 7.90 -10.06
N THR A 144 -1.82 6.82 -9.34
CA THR A 144 -1.98 6.82 -7.88
C THR A 144 -0.76 6.17 -7.21
N TYR A 145 -0.43 6.63 -6.01
CA TYR A 145 0.42 5.93 -5.05
C TYR A 145 -0.33 5.77 -3.72
N THR A 146 0.26 5.04 -2.78
CA THR A 146 -0.32 4.81 -1.44
C THR A 146 -0.64 6.11 -0.69
N SER A 147 0.12 7.18 -0.92
CA SER A 147 -0.04 8.48 -0.26
C SER A 147 -0.98 9.48 -0.95
N GLY A 148 -1.57 9.14 -2.10
CA GLY A 148 -2.41 10.07 -2.87
C GLY A 148 -2.21 9.96 -4.38
N CYS A 149 -2.66 10.99 -5.10
CA CYS A 149 -2.39 11.09 -6.52
C CYS A 149 -0.90 11.36 -6.76
N ALA A 150 -0.23 10.45 -7.45
CA ALA A 150 1.17 10.58 -7.82
C ALA A 150 1.38 11.56 -8.96
N ARG A 151 0.43 11.55 -9.92
CA ARG A 151 0.52 12.33 -11.14
C ARG A 151 -0.89 12.65 -11.64
N CYS A 152 -1.17 13.94 -11.68
CA CYS A 152 -2.36 14.47 -12.35
C CYS A 152 -2.19 14.43 -13.87
N GLY A 153 -3.33 14.40 -14.56
CA GLY A 153 -3.39 14.49 -16.01
C GLY A 153 -2.82 15.81 -16.54
N PHE A 154 -2.69 15.89 -17.86
CA PHE A 154 -2.19 17.09 -18.52
C PHE A 154 -3.08 18.30 -18.22
N GLY A 155 -2.47 19.44 -17.86
CA GLY A 155 -3.19 20.66 -17.46
C GLY A 155 -3.72 20.66 -16.03
N PHE A 156 -3.31 19.69 -15.19
CA PHE A 156 -3.69 19.61 -13.78
C PHE A 156 -2.46 19.46 -12.87
N TYR A 157 -2.55 20.02 -11.67
CA TYR A 157 -1.56 19.87 -10.60
C TYR A 157 -2.18 19.24 -9.36
N TYR A 158 -1.37 18.61 -8.52
CA TYR A 158 -1.84 18.01 -7.27
C TYR A 158 -1.85 19.07 -6.16
N ASN A 159 -3.05 19.44 -5.70
CA ASN A 159 -3.22 20.37 -4.60
C ASN A 159 -3.15 19.61 -3.27
N LEU A 160 -2.11 19.88 -2.48
CA LEU A 160 -1.87 19.22 -1.19
C LEU A 160 -2.93 19.55 -0.12
N ILE A 161 -3.62 20.69 -0.25
CA ILE A 161 -4.64 21.13 0.70
C ILE A 161 -5.94 20.38 0.44
N THR A 162 -6.39 20.33 -0.81
CA THR A 162 -7.63 19.63 -1.19
C THR A 162 -7.41 18.13 -1.43
N GLN A 163 -6.14 17.70 -1.53
CA GLN A 163 -5.70 16.36 -1.89
C GLN A 163 -6.26 15.88 -3.25
N ARG A 164 -6.50 16.81 -4.18
CA ARG A 164 -7.06 16.54 -5.50
C ARG A 164 -6.26 17.20 -6.62
N CYS A 165 -6.45 16.68 -7.82
CA CYS A 165 -5.96 17.24 -9.05
C CYS A 165 -6.83 18.43 -9.48
N GLU A 166 -6.22 19.61 -9.49
CA GLU A 166 -6.86 20.87 -9.83
C GLU A 166 -6.30 21.44 -11.13
N THR A 167 -7.11 22.23 -11.82
CA THR A 167 -6.73 22.80 -13.12
C THR A 167 -5.63 23.83 -12.94
N CYS A 168 -4.68 23.83 -13.88
CA CYS A 168 -3.74 24.93 -14.03
C CYS A 168 -4.47 26.24 -14.38
N ASP A 169 -3.81 27.36 -14.11
CA ASP A 169 -4.23 28.67 -14.60
C ASP A 169 -4.33 28.65 -16.13
N SER A 170 -5.24 29.45 -16.70
CA SER A 170 -5.43 29.56 -18.14
C SER A 170 -4.18 29.99 -18.90
N ASN A 171 -3.25 30.68 -18.26
CA ASN A 171 -1.99 31.11 -18.85
C ASN A 171 -0.98 29.97 -18.99
N CYS A 172 -1.09 28.92 -18.16
CA CYS A 172 -0.25 27.74 -18.25
C CYS A 172 -0.84 26.70 -19.22
N GLU A 173 0.05 25.94 -19.85
CA GLU A 173 -0.33 24.67 -20.48
C GLU A 173 -0.18 23.51 -19.49
N THR A 174 0.92 23.51 -18.72
CA THR A 174 1.12 22.63 -17.57
C THR A 174 1.65 23.41 -16.39
N CYS A 175 1.35 22.95 -15.17
CA CYS A 175 1.75 23.55 -13.91
C CYS A 175 2.15 22.47 -12.90
N TYR A 176 2.81 22.84 -11.79
CA TYR A 176 3.41 21.86 -10.88
C TYR A 176 2.79 21.78 -9.48
N TYR A 177 2.94 22.79 -8.63
CA TYR A 177 2.49 22.73 -7.23
C TYR A 177 1.34 23.69 -6.89
N ASN A 178 1.10 24.70 -7.72
CA ASN A 178 -0.08 25.55 -7.68
C ASN A 178 -0.52 25.85 -9.12
N SER A 179 -1.68 26.48 -9.30
CA SER A 179 -2.24 26.76 -10.62
C SER A 179 -1.38 27.71 -11.47
N THR A 180 -0.64 28.64 -10.87
CA THR A 180 0.11 29.71 -11.57
C THR A 180 1.58 29.36 -11.82
N PHE A 181 2.11 28.34 -11.16
CA PHE A 181 3.50 27.91 -11.33
C PHE A 181 3.60 27.05 -12.59
N CYS A 182 3.75 27.72 -13.73
CA CYS A 182 3.79 27.07 -15.03
C CYS A 182 5.09 26.28 -15.24
N MET A 183 4.95 25.13 -15.88
CA MET A 183 6.05 24.29 -16.36
C MET A 183 6.14 24.29 -17.89
N SER A 184 5.02 24.58 -18.56
CA SER A 184 4.96 24.83 -19.99
C SER A 184 3.88 25.86 -20.29
N CYS A 185 4.04 26.49 -21.45
CA CYS A 185 3.22 27.62 -21.88
C CYS A 185 2.46 27.28 -23.14
N ARG A 186 1.25 27.83 -23.25
CA ARG A 186 0.42 27.63 -24.43
C ARG A 186 1.05 28.30 -25.65
N SER A 187 0.69 27.82 -26.84
CA SER A 187 1.12 28.41 -28.10
C SER A 187 0.93 29.93 -28.13
N GLY A 188 1.99 30.66 -28.51
CA GLY A 188 1.99 32.13 -28.54
C GLY A 188 2.59 32.79 -27.29
N THR A 189 2.90 32.03 -26.25
CA THR A 189 3.61 32.48 -25.04
C THR A 189 4.88 31.67 -24.82
N PHE A 190 5.78 32.16 -23.98
CA PHE A 190 7.01 31.45 -23.60
C PHE A 190 7.23 31.50 -22.09
N LEU A 191 7.93 30.50 -21.57
CA LEU A 191 8.17 30.33 -20.14
C LEU A 191 9.30 31.25 -19.67
N SER A 192 9.02 32.05 -18.64
CA SER A 192 9.98 32.87 -17.92
C SER A 192 9.67 32.84 -16.43
N GLU A 193 10.63 32.39 -15.61
CA GLU A 193 10.49 32.31 -14.14
C GLU A 193 9.20 31.62 -13.64
N HIS A 194 8.76 30.58 -14.34
CA HIS A 194 7.50 29.85 -14.09
C HIS A 194 6.21 30.61 -14.43
N ASP A 195 6.31 31.75 -15.11
CA ASP A 195 5.19 32.44 -15.72
C ASP A 195 5.25 32.32 -17.25
N CYS A 196 4.07 32.37 -17.87
CA CYS A 196 3.94 32.38 -19.32
C CYS A 196 3.69 33.80 -19.80
N ILE A 197 4.68 34.37 -20.49
CA ILE A 197 4.65 35.76 -20.96
C ILE A 197 4.75 35.81 -22.49
N THR A 198 4.46 36.99 -23.04
CA THR A 198 4.49 37.31 -24.45
C THR A 198 5.61 38.32 -24.76
N ASN A 199 5.87 38.54 -26.05
CA ASN A 199 6.80 39.58 -26.45
C ASN A 199 6.26 40.99 -26.15
N GLU A 200 4.94 41.16 -26.05
CA GLU A 200 4.34 42.45 -25.70
C GLU A 200 4.67 42.82 -24.24
N ASP A 201 4.73 41.84 -23.34
CA ASP A 201 5.14 42.05 -21.93
C ASP A 201 6.58 42.55 -21.81
N LEU A 202 7.41 42.27 -22.83
CA LEU A 202 8.81 42.69 -22.88
C LEU A 202 9.04 43.94 -23.73
N ARG A 203 7.99 44.55 -24.31
CA ARG A 203 8.11 45.60 -25.33
C ARG A 203 8.97 46.79 -24.89
N ASP A 204 8.85 47.21 -23.63
CA ASP A 204 9.56 48.38 -23.10
C ASP A 204 10.92 48.04 -22.48
N ILE A 205 11.22 46.76 -22.31
CA ILE A 205 12.42 46.27 -21.61
C ILE A 205 13.36 45.45 -22.51
N CYS A 206 12.91 45.09 -23.71
CA CYS A 206 13.68 44.33 -24.68
C CYS A 206 13.99 45.16 -25.94
N MET A 207 15.27 45.18 -26.33
CA MET A 207 15.72 45.78 -27.59
C MET A 207 15.70 44.80 -28.76
N GLN A 208 15.94 43.51 -28.50
CA GLN A 208 16.05 42.50 -29.55
C GLN A 208 15.41 41.19 -29.12
N PHE A 209 14.39 40.76 -29.87
CA PHE A 209 13.60 39.56 -29.59
C PHE A 209 14.16 38.30 -30.24
N VAL A 210 13.87 37.16 -29.62
CA VAL A 210 14.07 35.83 -30.21
C VAL A 210 12.88 35.52 -31.13
N PRO A 211 13.07 34.92 -32.31
CA PRO A 211 11.96 34.53 -33.20
C PRO A 211 10.90 33.64 -32.53
N SER A 212 11.31 32.77 -31.60
CA SER A 212 10.44 31.87 -30.84
C SER A 212 9.82 32.51 -29.58
N GLY A 213 10.04 33.80 -29.33
CA GLY A 213 9.61 34.49 -28.12
C GLY A 213 10.72 34.66 -27.08
N GLY A 214 10.71 35.81 -26.41
CA GLY A 214 11.71 36.21 -25.42
C GLY A 214 12.72 37.22 -25.93
N CYS A 215 13.66 37.58 -25.06
CA CYS A 215 14.64 38.64 -25.30
C CYS A 215 16.09 38.13 -25.39
N VAL A 216 16.80 38.61 -26.41
CA VAL A 216 18.25 38.43 -26.61
C VAL A 216 19.03 39.58 -25.99
N LYS A 217 18.51 40.82 -26.11
CA LYS A 217 19.18 42.03 -25.63
C LYS A 217 18.20 42.96 -24.95
N CYS A 218 18.43 43.24 -23.68
CA CYS A 218 17.62 44.15 -22.88
C CYS A 218 17.97 45.61 -23.12
N VAL A 219 17.04 46.51 -22.81
CA VAL A 219 17.30 47.96 -22.75
C VAL A 219 18.26 48.29 -21.60
N ASN A 220 18.88 49.47 -21.63
CA ASN A 220 19.74 49.93 -20.54
C ASN A 220 18.97 49.96 -19.21
N GLY A 221 19.65 49.62 -18.12
CA GLY A 221 19.03 49.42 -16.81
C GLY A 221 18.38 48.04 -16.60
N TYR A 222 18.45 47.13 -17.59
CA TYR A 222 17.99 45.75 -17.48
C TYR A 222 19.08 44.77 -17.95
N TYR A 223 19.08 43.57 -17.39
CA TYR A 223 19.96 42.46 -17.79
C TYR A 223 19.12 41.25 -18.19
N ARG A 224 19.70 40.38 -19.02
CA ARG A 224 19.00 39.20 -19.51
C ARG A 224 18.95 38.11 -18.43
N ASN A 225 17.76 37.65 -18.09
CA ASN A 225 17.52 36.48 -17.25
C ASN A 225 16.66 35.48 -18.03
N GLY A 226 17.27 34.37 -18.46
CA GLY A 226 16.60 33.38 -19.31
C GLY A 226 16.11 33.98 -20.65
N LEU A 227 14.79 34.00 -20.83
CA LEU A 227 14.11 34.59 -21.99
C LEU A 227 13.52 35.99 -21.68
N SER A 228 13.74 36.53 -20.49
CA SER A 228 13.24 37.83 -20.06
C SER A 228 14.37 38.80 -19.70
N CYS A 229 13.98 40.00 -19.30
CA CYS A 229 14.84 41.09 -18.88
C CYS A 229 14.47 41.55 -17.48
N ASP A 230 15.41 41.41 -16.54
CA ASP A 230 15.23 41.83 -15.17
C ASP A 230 15.89 43.17 -14.94
N LYS A 231 15.30 43.96 -14.04
CA LYS A 231 15.82 45.28 -13.72
C LYS A 231 17.14 45.17 -12.96
N CYS A 232 18.11 46.00 -13.35
CA CYS A 232 19.33 46.18 -12.58
C CYS A 232 19.05 46.80 -11.20
N ASP A 233 19.96 46.57 -10.25
CA ASP A 233 19.99 47.32 -9.00
C ASP A 233 20.08 48.83 -9.30
N VAL A 234 19.35 49.65 -8.53
CA VAL A 234 19.26 51.11 -8.70
C VAL A 234 20.61 51.83 -8.69
N LYS A 235 21.64 51.22 -8.09
CA LYS A 235 23.02 51.74 -8.09
C LYS A 235 23.74 51.56 -9.42
N CYS A 236 23.26 50.67 -10.30
CA CYS A 236 23.85 50.37 -11.60
C CYS A 236 23.12 51.15 -12.70
N GLU A 237 23.85 51.59 -13.73
CA GLU A 237 23.27 52.01 -15.01
C GLU A 237 23.13 50.81 -15.95
N SER A 238 24.13 49.92 -15.95
CA SER A 238 24.08 48.63 -16.63
C SER A 238 24.66 47.54 -15.72
N CYS A 239 24.17 46.32 -15.85
CA CYS A 239 24.56 45.22 -14.97
C CYS A 239 24.64 43.90 -15.73
N TYR A 240 25.45 42.98 -15.21
CA TYR A 240 25.51 41.60 -15.68
C TYR A 240 24.40 40.75 -15.06
N ASN A 241 24.09 41.01 -13.79
CA ASN A 241 22.97 40.47 -13.02
C ASN A 241 22.62 41.43 -11.87
N THR A 242 21.66 41.09 -11.02
CA THR A 242 21.24 41.92 -9.86
C THR A 242 22.37 42.32 -8.92
N GLN A 243 23.48 41.57 -8.86
CA GLN A 243 24.56 41.81 -7.92
C GLN A 243 25.75 42.54 -8.54
N LYS A 244 26.04 42.31 -9.82
CA LYS A 244 27.25 42.81 -10.50
C LYS A 244 26.91 43.92 -11.49
N CYS A 245 27.29 45.15 -11.16
CA CYS A 245 27.20 46.27 -12.09
C CYS A 245 28.33 46.20 -13.14
N LEU A 246 28.00 46.59 -14.38
CA LEU A 246 28.97 46.82 -15.45
C LEU A 246 29.29 48.31 -15.58
N THR A 247 28.30 49.18 -15.33
CA THR A 247 28.48 50.62 -15.15
C THR A 247 27.64 51.10 -13.96
N CYS A 248 28.15 52.10 -13.24
CA CYS A 248 27.41 52.73 -12.15
C CYS A 248 26.49 53.81 -12.67
N ASN A 249 25.40 54.05 -11.95
CA ASN A 249 24.56 55.21 -12.21
C ASN A 249 25.35 56.53 -12.01
N THR A 250 24.76 57.64 -12.41
CA THR A 250 25.43 58.95 -12.38
C THR A 250 25.79 59.45 -10.98
N THR A 251 25.19 58.89 -9.92
CA THR A 251 25.44 59.28 -8.52
C THR A 251 26.52 58.43 -7.83
N ASN A 252 26.99 57.38 -8.49
CA ASN A 252 27.88 56.37 -7.91
C ASN A 252 29.19 56.25 -8.70
N TYR A 253 30.26 55.74 -8.08
CA TYR A 253 31.52 55.40 -8.73
C TYR A 253 31.81 53.90 -8.60
N MET A 254 32.54 53.35 -9.56
CA MET A 254 32.93 51.95 -9.58
C MET A 254 34.20 51.73 -8.76
N THR A 255 34.13 50.81 -7.81
CA THR A 255 35.30 50.35 -7.06
C THR A 255 36.07 49.29 -7.84
N ILE A 256 37.30 48.98 -7.40
CA ILE A 256 38.15 47.93 -8.00
C ILE A 256 37.46 46.54 -7.98
N ASN A 257 36.53 46.34 -7.05
CA ASN A 257 35.80 45.08 -6.87
C ASN A 257 34.51 45.02 -7.72
N ASN A 258 34.32 45.96 -8.66
CA ASN A 258 33.10 46.10 -9.47
C ASN A 258 31.82 46.40 -8.68
N ASP A 259 31.96 46.94 -7.46
CA ASP A 259 30.84 47.48 -6.69
C ASP A 259 30.64 48.97 -6.97
N CYS A 260 29.39 49.39 -7.11
CA CYS A 260 29.02 50.80 -7.21
C CYS A 260 28.73 51.39 -5.83
N LYS A 261 29.49 52.43 -5.45
CA LYS A 261 29.33 53.16 -4.18
C LYS A 261 28.98 54.63 -4.43
N PRO A 262 28.20 55.29 -3.55
CA PRO A 262 27.86 56.70 -3.70
C PRO A 262 29.12 57.57 -3.79
N GLN A 263 29.07 58.64 -4.58
CA GLN A 263 30.19 59.59 -4.73
C GLN A 263 30.37 60.56 -3.54
N ASN A 264 29.59 60.40 -2.46
CA ASN A 264 29.65 61.20 -1.23
C ASN A 264 30.41 60.48 -0.12
#